data_AF-A0AAV4JXS2-F1
#
_entry.id   AF-A0AAV4JXS2-F1
#
_cell.length_a   1.000
_cell.length_b   1.000
_cell.length_c   1.000
_cell.angle_alpha   90.00
_cell.angle_beta   90.00
_cell.angle_gamma   90.00
#
_symmetry.space_group_name_H-M   'P 1'
#
loop_
_entity.id
_entity.type
_entity.pdbx_description
1 polymer ?
#
loop_
_entity_poly.entity_id
_entity_poly.type
_entity_poly.pdbx_seq_one_letter_code
_entity_poly.pdbx_strand_id
1 'polypeptide(L)'
;KLRRLFANTCKCPVPCQFKNYVTSVSQAVTSPLSVDRFLAQTDQSKLKSRYDSARDVTHRLQKEKRQRLYDLIRNLERHFEQVRNIVLNQIENKINEQRKAFDTVIAQVEAAYRSTRYLYEYQNYIVDKNFVRARDAINERTLSVVCLAYQEFSVQVELAIQSLGDNITEPGVRRVLYLDVARKLEARRDITERAFANYTQFKNALQTGQPIFNYRFREEPRENSYLIAPVPMFHAALNSSLALQRRAELLGSTLIDFARQLSDLKELASKTFRNGTLNATELHLQSVQFMYLCRSFSQSKDMFMNDVPEFLYREMQKRDEQLAALYDQFQRAKADFDTQLQLISIQAESLTVKLDHIKSGSLGAISRALNSARIFLFQGALSKRSVAEEFLREDIMKTQGTLKNFFNEVRSRGHAVYDDWITVETAAIALWTMAIKEENLRTYYEAMKMTHMLVAPESKAKELREWCRESRDLHDLRRVVNNVDSQFSGALSDMLEEMASFRDTERIDGRFMRENILHLNVFYKELSYEQITQQEAYGVFAFLCDIGGSMGLFLGASVITVFEVMDLLVFTYLGRLLLPKPKEDRATQVDF
;
A
#
# COMPACT_ATOMS: atom_id res chain seq x y z
N LYS A 1 34.57 78.10 -74.62
CA LYS A 1 33.91 76.85 -74.12
C LYS A 1 33.41 76.94 -72.67
N LEU A 2 33.97 77.79 -71.79
CA LEU A 2 33.48 77.96 -70.40
C LEU A 2 32.18 78.78 -70.24
N ARG A 3 31.83 79.67 -71.19
CA ARG A 3 30.60 80.48 -71.12
C ARG A 3 29.28 79.72 -71.35
N ARG A 4 29.28 78.56 -72.03
CA ARG A 4 28.06 77.75 -72.23
C ARG A 4 27.80 76.76 -71.09
N LEU A 5 28.75 76.52 -70.20
CA LEU A 5 28.61 75.60 -69.07
C LEU A 5 27.97 76.25 -67.84
N PHE A 6 28.11 77.56 -67.65
CA PHE A 6 27.50 78.28 -66.51
C PHE A 6 26.04 78.70 -66.72
N ALA A 7 25.57 78.82 -67.96
CA ALA A 7 24.20 79.25 -68.25
C ALA A 7 23.13 78.17 -67.98
N ASN A 8 23.55 76.89 -67.85
CA ASN A 8 22.62 75.74 -67.73
C ASN A 8 22.60 75.09 -66.33
N THR A 9 23.40 75.55 -65.37
CA THR A 9 23.55 74.90 -64.04
C THR A 9 22.91 75.66 -62.88
N CYS A 10 22.54 76.93 -63.05
CA CYS A 10 21.79 77.68 -62.04
C CYS A 10 20.34 77.87 -62.50
N LYS A 11 19.45 76.94 -62.13
CA LYS A 11 18.03 77.28 -62.01
C LYS A 11 17.91 78.25 -60.83
N CYS A 12 17.53 79.50 -61.08
CA CYS A 12 17.16 80.41 -60.01
C CYS A 12 16.11 79.73 -59.11
N PRO A 13 16.20 79.86 -57.77
CA PRO A 13 15.21 79.29 -56.88
C PRO A 13 13.83 79.83 -57.27
N VAL A 14 12.93 78.93 -57.67
CA VAL A 14 11.50 79.23 -57.86
C VAL A 14 10.97 79.66 -56.49
N PRO A 15 10.16 80.73 -56.39
CA PRO A 15 9.64 81.16 -55.10
C PRO A 15 8.80 80.05 -54.47
N CYS A 16 9.33 79.43 -53.42
CA CYS A 16 8.63 78.40 -52.68
C CYS A 16 7.70 79.04 -51.67
N GLN A 17 6.39 78.78 -51.78
CA GLN A 17 5.42 79.13 -50.74
C GLN A 17 5.30 77.96 -49.76
N PHE A 18 5.90 78.09 -48.58
CA PHE A 18 5.69 77.14 -47.48
C PHE A 18 4.76 77.77 -46.44
N LYS A 19 3.65 77.07 -46.13
CA LYS A 19 2.81 77.38 -44.98
C LYS A 19 3.15 76.40 -43.87
N ASN A 20 3.83 76.87 -42.82
CA ASN A 20 4.15 76.06 -41.66
C ASN A 20 3.17 76.40 -40.53
N TYR A 21 2.47 75.38 -40.05
CA TYR A 21 1.65 75.48 -38.85
C TYR A 21 2.48 75.05 -37.64
N VAL A 22 2.56 75.89 -36.60
CA VAL A 22 3.24 75.54 -35.36
C VAL A 22 2.35 74.61 -34.54
N THR A 23 2.55 73.30 -34.67
CA THR A 23 1.90 72.31 -33.83
C THR A 23 2.61 72.19 -32.50
N SER A 24 1.86 72.13 -31.40
CA SER A 24 2.39 71.75 -30.09
C SER A 24 1.89 70.36 -29.71
N VAL A 25 2.71 69.63 -28.97
CA VAL A 25 2.37 68.31 -28.44
C VAL A 25 2.25 68.46 -26.93
N SER A 26 1.07 68.20 -26.36
CA SER A 26 0.97 67.99 -24.92
C SER A 26 0.89 66.49 -24.62
N GLN A 27 1.78 66.04 -23.74
CA GLN A 27 1.71 64.71 -23.15
C GLN A 27 0.97 64.86 -21.83
N ALA A 28 -0.27 64.39 -21.77
CA ALA A 28 -0.98 64.27 -20.50
C ALA A 28 -0.82 62.84 -20.01
N VAL A 29 -0.17 62.66 -18.86
CA VAL A 29 -0.36 61.43 -18.08
C VAL A 29 -1.84 61.36 -17.77
N THR A 30 -2.50 60.28 -18.17
CA THR A 30 -3.93 60.06 -17.95
C THR A 30 -4.23 60.26 -16.47
N SER A 31 -5.01 61.30 -16.14
CA SER A 31 -5.27 61.64 -14.74
C SER A 31 -6.02 60.48 -14.06
N PRO A 32 -5.84 60.26 -12.74
CA PRO A 32 -6.55 59.18 -12.03
C PRO A 32 -8.07 59.23 -12.27
N LEU A 33 -8.65 60.42 -12.27
CA LEU A 33 -10.06 60.65 -12.54
C LEU A 33 -10.48 60.28 -13.99
N SER A 34 -9.58 60.47 -14.96
CA SER A 34 -9.81 60.07 -16.35
C SER A 34 -9.72 58.56 -16.51
N VAL A 35 -8.79 57.91 -15.80
CA VAL A 35 -8.70 56.44 -15.72
C VAL A 35 -9.98 55.87 -15.11
N ASP A 36 -10.45 56.44 -14.00
CA ASP A 36 -11.69 56.00 -13.34
C ASP A 36 -12.93 56.22 -14.22
N ARG A 37 -13.02 57.35 -14.95
CA ARG A 37 -14.08 57.57 -15.95
C ARG A 37 -14.01 56.57 -17.12
N PHE A 38 -12.80 56.24 -17.58
CA PHE A 38 -12.60 55.27 -18.66
C PHE A 38 -12.96 53.84 -18.21
N LEU A 39 -12.63 53.49 -16.97
CA LEU A 39 -13.02 52.24 -16.33
C LEU A 39 -14.54 52.17 -16.10
N ALA A 40 -15.20 53.31 -15.86
CA ALA A 40 -16.65 53.41 -15.65
C ALA A 40 -17.48 53.51 -16.95
N GLN A 41 -16.88 53.90 -18.09
CA GLN A 41 -17.58 53.98 -19.38
C GLN A 41 -17.83 52.58 -19.97
N THR A 42 -19.05 52.41 -20.51
CA THR A 42 -19.76 51.17 -20.79
C THR A 42 -19.17 50.24 -21.88
N ASP A 43 -17.99 50.53 -22.42
CA ASP A 43 -17.37 49.79 -23.54
C ASP A 43 -16.14 48.94 -23.15
N GLN A 44 -15.99 48.62 -21.86
CA GLN A 44 -14.98 47.66 -21.39
C GLN A 44 -15.07 46.31 -22.10
N SER A 45 -16.27 45.85 -22.46
CA SER A 45 -16.48 44.53 -23.08
C SER A 45 -15.72 44.39 -24.41
N LYS A 46 -15.70 45.44 -25.23
CA LYS A 46 -15.04 45.45 -26.53
C LYS A 46 -13.51 45.56 -26.41
N LEU A 47 -13.03 46.39 -25.48
CA LEU A 47 -11.60 46.50 -25.18
C LEU A 47 -11.06 45.19 -24.60
N LYS A 48 -11.79 44.62 -23.63
CA LYS A 48 -11.47 43.34 -23.01
C LYS A 48 -11.46 42.20 -24.02
N SER A 49 -12.47 42.11 -24.90
CA SER A 49 -12.49 41.11 -25.98
C SER A 49 -11.28 41.20 -26.92
N ARG A 50 -10.87 42.41 -27.30
CA ARG A 50 -9.66 42.62 -28.12
C ARG A 50 -8.38 42.28 -27.38
N TYR A 51 -8.30 42.63 -26.09
CA TYR A 51 -7.17 42.32 -25.22
C TYR A 51 -7.02 40.80 -25.03
N ASP A 52 -8.11 40.11 -24.73
CA ASP A 52 -8.16 38.65 -24.58
C ASP A 52 -7.69 37.97 -25.89
N SER A 53 -8.18 38.44 -27.04
CA SER A 53 -7.77 37.93 -28.36
C SER A 53 -6.28 38.14 -28.65
N ALA A 54 -5.75 39.33 -28.36
CA ALA A 54 -4.32 39.64 -28.55
C ALA A 54 -3.42 38.78 -27.64
N ARG A 55 -3.87 38.51 -26.41
CA ARG A 55 -3.16 37.63 -25.46
C ARG A 55 -3.17 36.19 -25.91
N ASP A 56 -4.29 35.67 -26.39
CA ASP A 56 -4.36 34.33 -26.93
C ASP A 56 -3.34 34.13 -28.06
N VAL A 57 -3.27 35.10 -28.99
CA VAL A 57 -2.27 35.11 -30.05
C VAL A 57 -0.84 35.14 -29.47
N THR A 58 -0.59 35.98 -28.46
CA THR A 58 0.72 36.08 -27.80
C THR A 58 1.13 34.75 -27.15
N HIS A 59 0.23 34.10 -26.42
CA HIS A 59 0.52 32.83 -25.75
C HIS A 59 0.68 31.66 -26.73
N ARG A 60 0.16 31.77 -27.96
CA ARG A 60 0.36 30.78 -29.03
C ARG A 60 1.63 31.02 -29.84
N LEU A 61 1.96 32.27 -30.14
CA LEU A 61 3.07 32.61 -31.04
C LEU A 61 4.40 32.83 -30.31
N GLN A 62 4.39 33.32 -29.07
CA GLN A 62 5.63 33.54 -28.32
C GLN A 62 6.23 32.20 -27.90
N LYS A 63 7.40 31.88 -28.45
CA LYS A 63 8.08 30.59 -28.29
C LYS A 63 8.24 30.18 -26.81
N GLU A 64 8.68 31.11 -25.96
CA GLU A 64 8.91 30.84 -24.53
C GLU A 64 7.63 30.47 -23.79
N LYS A 65 6.55 31.25 -23.98
CA LYS A 65 5.25 31.02 -23.30
C LYS A 65 4.58 29.74 -23.79
N ARG A 66 4.68 29.45 -25.09
CA ARG A 66 4.17 28.21 -25.69
C ARG A 66 4.93 27.00 -25.18
N GLN A 67 6.27 27.09 -25.13
CA GLN A 67 7.12 26.00 -24.67
C GLN A 67 6.85 25.68 -23.19
N ARG A 68 6.78 26.71 -22.33
CA ARG A 68 6.45 26.53 -20.91
C ARG A 68 5.11 25.81 -20.71
N LEU A 69 4.07 26.22 -21.43
CA LEU A 69 2.75 25.55 -21.35
C LEU A 69 2.81 24.11 -21.87
N TYR A 70 3.54 23.87 -22.96
CA TYR A 70 3.75 22.52 -23.50
C TYR A 70 4.47 21.61 -22.49
N ASP A 71 5.52 22.10 -21.84
CA ASP A 71 6.29 21.34 -20.86
C ASP A 71 5.43 21.00 -19.63
N LEU A 72 4.62 21.95 -19.14
CA LEU A 72 3.66 21.72 -18.05
C LEU A 72 2.62 20.66 -18.40
N ILE A 73 2.00 20.76 -19.59
CA ILE A 73 0.99 19.79 -20.05
C ILE A 73 1.62 18.40 -20.19
N ARG A 74 2.79 18.30 -20.83
CA ARG A 74 3.50 17.03 -21.00
C ARG A 74 3.86 16.41 -19.64
N ASN A 75 4.29 17.22 -18.69
CA ASN A 75 4.63 16.77 -17.34
C ASN A 75 3.40 16.24 -16.59
N LEU A 76 2.28 16.97 -16.67
CA LEU A 76 1.02 16.58 -16.04
C LEU A 76 0.41 15.32 -16.69
N GLU A 77 0.37 15.25 -18.04
CA GLU A 77 -0.12 14.09 -18.78
C GLU A 77 0.65 12.81 -18.41
N ARG A 78 1.99 12.90 -18.33
CA ARG A 78 2.84 11.76 -17.96
C ARG A 78 2.49 11.21 -16.58
N HIS A 79 2.39 12.06 -15.55
CA HIS A 79 2.11 11.60 -14.19
C HIS A 79 0.64 11.22 -14.02
N PHE A 80 -0.28 11.86 -14.74
CA PHE A 80 -1.70 11.48 -14.75
C PHE A 80 -1.91 10.08 -15.31
N GLU A 81 -1.21 9.73 -16.40
CA GLU A 81 -1.25 8.37 -16.97
C GLU A 81 -0.67 7.31 -16.03
N GLN A 82 0.38 7.65 -15.27
CA GLN A 82 0.90 6.76 -14.23
C GLN A 82 -0.14 6.51 -13.13
N VAL A 83 -0.77 7.57 -12.61
CA VAL A 83 -1.86 7.47 -11.62
C VAL A 83 -3.01 6.63 -12.17
N ARG A 84 -3.43 6.87 -13.42
CA ARG A 84 -4.52 6.13 -14.06
C ARG A 84 -4.20 4.64 -14.16
N ASN A 85 -3.00 4.28 -14.60
CA ASN A 85 -2.60 2.87 -14.70
C ASN A 85 -2.53 2.17 -13.33
N ILE A 86 -2.07 2.89 -12.30
CA ILE A 86 -2.02 2.37 -10.93
C ILE A 86 -3.43 2.06 -10.42
N VAL A 87 -4.33 3.05 -10.54
CA VAL A 87 -5.72 2.95 -10.03
C VAL A 87 -6.54 1.91 -10.79
N LEU A 88 -6.41 1.86 -12.12
CA LEU A 88 -7.25 0.99 -12.96
C LEU A 88 -6.74 -0.44 -13.06
N ASN A 89 -5.43 -0.66 -13.05
CA ASN A 89 -4.86 -1.97 -13.38
C ASN A 89 -3.97 -2.53 -12.27
N GLN A 90 -3.02 -1.75 -11.75
CA GLN A 90 -1.96 -2.33 -10.91
C GLN A 90 -2.44 -2.71 -9.51
N ILE A 91 -3.27 -1.90 -8.87
CA ILE A 91 -3.74 -2.17 -7.50
C ILE A 91 -4.58 -3.44 -7.44
N GLU A 92 -5.58 -3.57 -8.31
CA GLU A 92 -6.47 -4.74 -8.32
C GLU A 92 -5.70 -6.03 -8.66
N ASN A 93 -4.84 -5.99 -9.69
CA ASN A 93 -4.00 -7.13 -10.04
C ASN A 93 -3.09 -7.54 -8.87
N LYS A 94 -2.47 -6.59 -8.17
CA LYS A 94 -1.61 -6.88 -7.03
C LYS A 94 -2.37 -7.44 -5.84
N ILE A 95 -3.55 -6.92 -5.54
CA ILE A 95 -4.44 -7.48 -4.50
C ILE A 95 -4.80 -8.94 -4.83
N ASN A 96 -5.17 -9.22 -6.08
CA ASN A 96 -5.55 -10.56 -6.52
C ASN A 96 -4.39 -11.55 -6.48
N GLU A 97 -3.19 -11.14 -6.92
CA GLU A 97 -1.98 -11.95 -6.81
C GLU A 97 -1.64 -12.24 -5.33
N GLN A 98 -1.76 -11.22 -4.47
CA GLN A 98 -1.47 -11.34 -3.04
C GLN A 98 -2.45 -12.29 -2.34
N ARG A 99 -3.75 -12.22 -2.66
CA ARG A 99 -4.77 -13.14 -2.15
C ARG A 99 -4.49 -14.58 -2.57
N LYS A 100 -4.17 -14.83 -3.85
CA LYS A 100 -3.83 -16.17 -4.35
C LYS A 100 -2.61 -16.76 -3.65
N ALA A 101 -1.57 -15.97 -3.43
CA ALA A 101 -0.40 -16.40 -2.68
C ALA A 101 -0.82 -16.80 -1.25
N PHE A 102 -1.57 -15.93 -0.57
CA PHE A 102 -2.03 -16.14 0.80
C PHE A 102 -2.90 -17.39 0.96
N ASP A 103 -3.84 -17.64 0.03
CA ASP A 103 -4.70 -18.82 0.02
C ASP A 103 -3.90 -20.14 -0.03
N THR A 104 -2.75 -20.13 -0.70
CA THR A 104 -1.87 -21.32 -0.79
C THR A 104 -1.28 -21.68 0.59
N VAL A 105 -0.87 -20.69 1.38
CA VAL A 105 -0.37 -20.92 2.76
C VAL A 105 -1.50 -21.37 3.66
N ILE A 106 -2.63 -20.69 3.59
CA ILE A 106 -3.80 -21.05 4.40
C ILE A 106 -4.17 -22.50 4.15
N ALA A 107 -4.22 -22.95 2.90
CA ALA A 107 -4.53 -24.32 2.56
C ALA A 107 -3.54 -25.32 3.21
N GLN A 108 -2.24 -25.03 3.20
CA GLN A 108 -1.24 -25.89 3.83
C GLN A 108 -1.38 -25.92 5.36
N VAL A 109 -1.58 -24.78 6.01
CA VAL A 109 -1.74 -24.67 7.46
C VAL A 109 -3.04 -25.31 7.93
N GLU A 110 -4.14 -25.08 7.22
CA GLU A 110 -5.44 -25.71 7.51
C GLU A 110 -5.37 -27.23 7.31
N ALA A 111 -4.66 -27.73 6.29
CA ALA A 111 -4.45 -29.17 6.12
C ALA A 111 -3.67 -29.78 7.30
N ALA A 112 -2.60 -29.12 7.75
CA ALA A 112 -1.83 -29.56 8.91
C ALA A 112 -2.66 -29.54 10.20
N TYR A 113 -3.42 -28.49 10.43
CA TYR A 113 -4.34 -28.39 11.57
C TYR A 113 -5.40 -29.50 11.54
N ARG A 114 -6.08 -29.70 10.41
CA ARG A 114 -7.11 -30.75 10.26
C ARG A 114 -6.53 -32.14 10.48
N SER A 115 -5.35 -32.41 9.92
CA SER A 115 -4.64 -33.68 10.13
C SER A 115 -4.32 -33.89 11.62
N THR A 116 -3.75 -32.88 12.28
CA THR A 116 -3.38 -32.97 13.70
C THR A 116 -4.61 -33.15 14.58
N ARG A 117 -5.67 -32.38 14.33
CA ARG A 117 -6.96 -32.48 15.03
C ARG A 117 -7.57 -33.88 14.90
N TYR A 118 -7.57 -34.44 13.69
CA TYR A 118 -8.06 -35.80 13.43
C TYR A 118 -7.27 -36.84 14.24
N LEU A 119 -5.94 -36.73 14.27
CA LEU A 119 -5.09 -37.64 15.04
C LEU A 119 -5.29 -37.51 16.55
N TYR A 120 -5.56 -36.30 17.05
CA TYR A 120 -5.95 -36.11 18.46
C TYR A 120 -7.29 -36.76 18.76
N GLU A 121 -8.30 -36.59 17.90
CA GLU A 121 -9.59 -37.27 18.05
C GLU A 121 -9.43 -38.80 18.05
N TYR A 122 -8.58 -39.32 17.15
CA TYR A 122 -8.28 -40.74 17.07
C TYR A 122 -7.59 -41.23 18.36
N GLN A 123 -6.53 -40.56 18.77
CA GLN A 123 -5.80 -40.90 19.99
C GLN A 123 -6.71 -40.83 21.22
N ASN A 124 -7.54 -39.79 21.34
CA ASN A 124 -8.46 -39.62 22.45
C ASN A 124 -9.48 -40.75 22.52
N TYR A 125 -10.02 -41.17 21.38
CA TYR A 125 -10.92 -42.30 21.32
C TYR A 125 -10.24 -43.61 21.73
N ILE A 126 -9.01 -43.84 21.28
CA ILE A 126 -8.26 -45.05 21.62
C ILE A 126 -7.92 -45.11 23.11
N VAL A 127 -7.49 -44.00 23.72
CA VAL A 127 -7.26 -43.92 25.17
C VAL A 127 -8.55 -44.26 25.92
N ASP A 128 -9.66 -43.62 25.59
CA ASP A 128 -10.96 -43.84 26.24
C ASP A 128 -11.43 -45.29 26.11
N LYS A 129 -11.45 -45.83 24.89
CA LYS A 129 -12.06 -47.14 24.61
C LYS A 129 -11.16 -48.32 24.92
N ASN A 130 -9.86 -48.21 24.69
CA ASN A 130 -8.95 -49.34 24.79
C ASN A 130 -8.19 -49.40 26.11
N PHE A 131 -8.07 -48.27 26.83
CA PHE A 131 -7.32 -48.19 28.08
C PHE A 131 -8.24 -47.85 29.27
N VAL A 132 -9.00 -46.74 29.21
CA VAL A 132 -9.83 -46.31 30.34
C VAL A 132 -10.98 -47.31 30.60
N ARG A 133 -11.70 -47.74 29.55
CA ARG A 133 -12.69 -48.81 29.70
C ARG A 133 -12.10 -50.15 30.13
N ALA A 134 -10.87 -50.46 29.68
CA ALA A 134 -10.21 -51.70 30.08
C ALA A 134 -9.86 -51.68 31.57
N ARG A 135 -9.39 -50.54 32.07
CA ARG A 135 -9.25 -50.28 33.51
C ARG A 135 -10.57 -50.50 34.24
N ASP A 136 -11.68 -49.90 33.79
CA ASP A 136 -12.98 -50.04 34.45
C ASP A 136 -13.42 -51.49 34.55
N ALA A 137 -13.31 -52.23 33.44
CA ALA A 137 -13.64 -53.65 33.41
C ALA A 137 -12.74 -54.47 34.36
N ILE A 138 -11.44 -54.17 34.43
CA ILE A 138 -10.50 -54.87 35.34
C ILE A 138 -10.81 -54.54 36.80
N ASN A 139 -11.09 -53.28 37.10
CA ASN A 139 -11.43 -52.83 38.44
C ASN A 139 -12.74 -53.46 38.93
N GLU A 140 -13.79 -53.43 38.11
CA GLU A 140 -15.09 -54.00 38.42
C GLU A 140 -15.03 -55.53 38.57
N ARG A 141 -14.40 -56.24 37.62
CA ARG A 141 -14.46 -57.71 37.58
C ARG A 141 -13.48 -58.40 38.51
N THR A 142 -12.36 -57.76 38.85
CA THR A 142 -11.31 -58.40 39.65
C THR A 142 -10.86 -57.59 40.85
N LEU A 143 -10.34 -56.37 40.66
CA LEU A 143 -9.67 -55.66 41.77
C LEU A 143 -10.63 -55.23 42.89
N SER A 144 -11.85 -54.81 42.56
CA SER A 144 -12.85 -54.45 43.56
C SER A 144 -13.32 -55.65 44.40
N VAL A 145 -13.24 -56.87 43.85
CA VAL A 145 -13.69 -58.10 44.51
C VAL A 145 -12.68 -58.61 45.53
N VAL A 146 -11.38 -58.34 45.34
CA VAL A 146 -10.29 -58.85 46.20
C VAL A 146 -10.56 -58.55 47.69
N CYS A 147 -10.83 -57.29 48.03
CA CYS A 147 -11.09 -56.87 49.41
C CYS A 147 -12.57 -56.54 49.66
N LEU A 148 -13.50 -57.04 48.83
CA LEU A 148 -14.92 -56.84 49.06
C LEU A 148 -15.35 -57.53 50.37
N ALA A 149 -15.99 -56.78 51.25
CA ALA A 149 -16.46 -57.22 52.57
C ALA A 149 -15.36 -57.91 53.42
N TYR A 150 -14.11 -57.44 53.31
CA TYR A 150 -12.97 -58.12 53.94
C TYR A 150 -13.06 -58.25 55.47
N GLN A 151 -13.77 -57.33 56.15
CA GLN A 151 -14.00 -57.44 57.61
C GLN A 151 -14.89 -58.64 57.96
N GLU A 152 -16.01 -58.79 57.26
CA GLU A 152 -16.91 -59.93 57.42
C GLU A 152 -16.20 -61.24 57.07
N PHE A 153 -15.45 -61.25 55.97
CA PHE A 153 -14.66 -62.41 55.55
C PHE A 153 -13.62 -62.81 56.62
N SER A 154 -12.90 -61.85 57.21
CA SER A 154 -11.91 -62.12 58.27
C SER A 154 -12.57 -62.80 59.47
N VAL A 155 -13.68 -62.24 59.95
CA VAL A 155 -14.41 -62.79 61.11
C VAL A 155 -14.96 -64.19 60.80
N GLN A 156 -15.54 -64.40 59.62
CA GLN A 156 -16.05 -65.71 59.22
C GLN A 156 -14.94 -66.77 59.15
N VAL A 157 -13.77 -66.42 58.60
CA VAL A 157 -12.61 -67.32 58.55
C VAL A 157 -12.07 -67.61 59.95
N GLU A 158 -11.96 -66.59 60.82
CA GLU A 158 -11.51 -66.75 62.20
C GLU A 158 -12.40 -67.70 63.00
N LEU A 159 -13.71 -67.44 63.01
CA LEU A 159 -14.68 -68.28 63.72
C LEU A 159 -14.67 -69.72 63.20
N ALA A 160 -14.53 -69.89 61.90
CA ALA A 160 -14.51 -71.22 61.31
C ALA A 160 -13.22 -71.98 61.63
N ILE A 161 -12.04 -71.31 61.66
CA ILE A 161 -10.78 -71.92 62.12
C ILE A 161 -10.85 -72.22 63.63
N GLN A 162 -11.47 -71.35 64.43
CA GLN A 162 -11.70 -71.61 65.86
C GLN A 162 -12.53 -72.88 66.06
N SER A 163 -13.63 -73.03 65.32
CA SER A 163 -14.49 -74.21 65.40
C SER A 163 -13.77 -75.53 65.06
N LEU A 164 -12.71 -75.49 64.24
CA LEU A 164 -11.90 -76.68 63.95
C LEU A 164 -11.08 -77.15 65.15
N GLY A 165 -10.67 -76.22 66.02
CA GLY A 165 -9.96 -76.48 67.26
C GLY A 165 -10.87 -76.88 68.42
N ASP A 166 -12.18 -76.74 68.27
CA ASP A 166 -13.14 -77.18 69.28
C ASP A 166 -13.23 -78.72 69.36
N ASN A 167 -13.73 -79.20 70.50
CA ASN A 167 -13.85 -80.61 70.81
C ASN A 167 -15.03 -81.27 70.05
N ILE A 168 -14.91 -81.36 68.72
CA ILE A 168 -15.87 -82.01 67.82
C ILE A 168 -15.69 -83.54 67.93
N THR A 169 -16.75 -84.23 68.35
CA THR A 169 -16.77 -85.69 68.55
C THR A 169 -16.96 -86.50 67.26
N GLU A 170 -17.56 -85.91 66.23
CA GLU A 170 -17.81 -86.57 64.94
C GLU A 170 -16.78 -86.15 63.86
N PRO A 171 -15.92 -87.08 63.37
CA PRO A 171 -14.88 -86.75 62.38
C PRO A 171 -15.42 -86.21 61.06
N GLY A 172 -16.63 -86.58 60.67
CA GLY A 172 -17.31 -86.11 59.45
C GLY A 172 -17.58 -84.61 59.47
N VAL A 173 -18.06 -84.09 60.60
CA VAL A 173 -18.39 -82.66 60.79
C VAL A 173 -17.13 -81.80 60.71
N ARG A 174 -16.05 -82.21 61.40
CA ARG A 174 -14.76 -81.50 61.36
C ARG A 174 -14.19 -81.43 59.93
N ARG A 175 -14.34 -82.50 59.14
CA ARG A 175 -13.92 -82.54 57.74
C ARG A 175 -14.73 -81.57 56.87
N VAL A 176 -16.05 -81.50 57.06
CA VAL A 176 -16.92 -80.57 56.31
C VAL A 176 -16.56 -79.12 56.62
N LEU A 177 -16.37 -78.77 57.90
CA LEU A 177 -15.94 -77.42 58.31
C LEU A 177 -14.59 -77.03 57.69
N TYR A 178 -13.61 -77.95 57.70
CA TYR A 178 -12.31 -77.68 57.08
C TYR A 178 -12.43 -77.45 55.58
N LEU A 179 -13.23 -78.29 54.89
CA LEU A 179 -13.46 -78.15 53.45
C LEU A 179 -14.14 -76.82 53.10
N ASP A 180 -15.07 -76.33 53.93
CA ASP A 180 -15.71 -75.03 53.72
C ASP A 180 -14.70 -73.87 53.83
N VAL A 181 -13.92 -73.83 54.92
CA VAL A 181 -12.90 -72.79 55.14
C VAL A 181 -11.81 -72.83 54.07
N ALA A 182 -11.31 -74.03 53.76
CA ALA A 182 -10.28 -74.20 52.75
C ALA A 182 -10.77 -73.74 51.36
N ARG A 183 -12.03 -74.03 51.00
CA ARG A 183 -12.62 -73.53 49.73
C ARG A 183 -12.79 -72.01 49.73
N LYS A 184 -13.23 -71.41 50.84
CA LYS A 184 -13.39 -69.94 50.96
C LYS A 184 -12.05 -69.22 50.79
N LEU A 185 -11.00 -69.71 51.46
CA LEU A 185 -9.65 -69.18 51.34
C LEU A 185 -9.07 -69.38 49.94
N GLU A 186 -9.24 -70.57 49.36
CA GLU A 186 -8.77 -70.85 48.00
C GLU A 186 -9.48 -69.98 46.96
N ALA A 187 -10.80 -69.84 47.04
CA ALA A 187 -11.58 -69.02 46.12
C ALA A 187 -11.13 -67.55 46.16
N ARG A 188 -10.85 -67.02 47.35
CA ARG A 188 -10.33 -65.65 47.49
C ARG A 188 -8.90 -65.52 46.97
N ARG A 189 -8.07 -66.57 47.13
CA ARG A 189 -6.70 -66.60 46.59
C ARG A 189 -6.74 -66.59 45.06
N ASP A 190 -7.58 -67.42 44.45
CA ASP A 190 -7.75 -67.49 42.99
C ASP A 190 -8.23 -66.15 42.42
N ILE A 191 -9.14 -65.45 43.10
CA ILE A 191 -9.57 -64.09 42.71
C ILE A 191 -8.38 -63.11 42.76
N THR A 192 -7.55 -63.21 43.79
CA THR A 192 -6.36 -62.36 43.98
C THR A 192 -5.33 -62.61 42.89
N GLU A 193 -5.05 -63.87 42.56
CA GLU A 193 -4.11 -64.24 41.49
C GLU A 193 -4.61 -63.76 40.12
N ARG A 194 -5.92 -63.86 39.84
CA ARG A 194 -6.53 -63.28 38.64
C ARG A 194 -6.43 -61.76 38.62
N ALA A 195 -6.63 -61.10 39.75
CA ALA A 195 -6.47 -59.66 39.88
C ALA A 195 -5.03 -59.21 39.63
N PHE A 196 -4.03 -59.97 40.10
CA PHE A 196 -2.62 -59.74 39.81
C PHE A 196 -2.31 -59.87 38.32
N ALA A 197 -2.78 -60.93 37.67
CA ALA A 197 -2.60 -61.11 36.23
C ALA A 197 -3.21 -59.95 35.41
N ASN A 198 -4.43 -59.54 35.75
CA ASN A 198 -5.09 -58.42 35.08
C ASN A 198 -4.39 -57.07 35.34
N TYR A 199 -3.93 -56.83 36.57
CA TYR A 199 -3.14 -55.65 36.90
C TYR A 199 -1.85 -55.60 36.07
N THR A 200 -1.09 -56.70 36.02
CA THR A 200 0.13 -56.80 35.22
C THR A 200 -0.14 -56.58 33.74
N GLN A 201 -1.24 -57.16 33.20
CA GLN A 201 -1.65 -56.93 31.82
C GLN A 201 -1.92 -55.43 31.55
N PHE A 202 -2.62 -54.75 32.47
CA PHE A 202 -2.92 -53.33 32.32
C PHE A 202 -1.71 -52.42 32.46
N LYS A 203 -0.83 -52.70 33.42
CA LYS A 203 0.45 -52.00 33.54
C LYS A 203 1.29 -52.15 32.26
N ASN A 204 1.39 -53.37 31.72
CA ASN A 204 2.12 -53.62 30.49
C ASN A 204 1.49 -52.90 29.28
N ALA A 205 0.15 -52.86 29.20
CA ALA A 205 -0.57 -52.11 28.17
C ALA A 205 -0.21 -50.62 28.19
N LEU A 206 -0.18 -50.00 29.37
CA LEU A 206 0.23 -48.59 29.52
C LEU A 206 1.72 -48.38 29.18
N GLN A 207 2.59 -49.32 29.52
CA GLN A 207 4.02 -49.19 29.24
C GLN A 207 4.37 -49.37 27.77
N THR A 208 3.63 -50.22 27.05
CA THR A 208 3.91 -50.58 25.65
C THR A 208 3.01 -49.88 24.64
N GLY A 209 1.88 -49.32 25.07
CA GLY A 209 0.83 -48.84 24.18
C GLY A 209 0.00 -49.96 23.53
N GLN A 210 0.25 -51.23 23.89
CA GLN A 210 -0.52 -52.35 23.37
C GLN A 210 -1.94 -52.32 23.96
N PRO A 211 -2.99 -52.18 23.14
CA PRO A 211 -4.34 -52.01 23.66
C PRO A 211 -4.91 -53.35 24.16
N ILE A 212 -5.62 -53.33 25.29
CA ILE A 212 -6.27 -54.53 25.86
C ILE A 212 -7.55 -54.86 25.09
N PHE A 213 -8.35 -53.84 24.85
CA PHE A 213 -9.47 -53.93 23.93
C PHE A 213 -9.04 -53.39 22.58
N ASN A 214 -9.56 -53.92 21.48
CA ASN A 214 -9.16 -53.52 20.14
C ASN A 214 -10.33 -52.85 19.40
N TYR A 215 -10.85 -51.76 19.94
CA TYR A 215 -11.92 -50.98 19.32
C TYR A 215 -11.39 -50.22 18.11
N ARG A 216 -12.22 -50.16 17.06
CA ARG A 216 -11.90 -49.45 15.81
C ARG A 216 -12.36 -48.00 15.91
N PHE A 217 -11.50 -47.05 15.55
CA PHE A 217 -11.89 -45.66 15.32
C PHE A 217 -12.23 -45.45 13.84
N ARG A 218 -13.50 -45.13 13.55
CA ARG A 218 -13.98 -44.85 12.18
C ARG A 218 -13.50 -45.92 11.18
N GLU A 219 -12.80 -45.52 10.14
CA GLU A 219 -12.27 -46.39 9.09
C GLU A 219 -10.82 -46.84 9.34
N GLU A 220 -10.18 -46.42 10.42
CA GLU A 220 -8.79 -46.79 10.71
C GLU A 220 -8.64 -48.30 10.95
N PRO A 221 -7.55 -48.93 10.46
CA PRO A 221 -7.24 -50.33 10.79
C PRO A 221 -7.02 -50.52 12.29
N ARG A 222 -7.60 -51.59 12.84
CA ARG A 222 -7.41 -51.97 14.25
C ARG A 222 -5.95 -52.19 14.61
N GLU A 223 -5.18 -52.73 13.66
CA GLU A 223 -3.73 -52.95 13.80
C GLU A 223 -2.98 -51.65 14.10
N ASN A 224 -3.47 -50.49 13.68
CA ASN A 224 -2.81 -49.21 13.92
C ASN A 224 -3.11 -48.62 15.30
N SER A 225 -3.94 -49.27 16.11
CA SER A 225 -4.35 -48.73 17.42
C SER A 225 -3.19 -48.62 18.42
N TYR A 226 -2.19 -49.50 18.33
CA TYR A 226 -0.99 -49.40 19.16
C TYR A 226 -0.05 -48.28 18.70
N LEU A 227 -0.06 -47.93 17.41
CA LEU A 227 0.80 -46.89 16.82
C LEU A 227 0.37 -45.48 17.27
N ILE A 228 -0.92 -45.28 17.48
CA ILE A 228 -1.49 -44.00 17.92
C ILE A 228 -1.57 -43.88 19.45
N ALA A 229 -1.28 -44.95 20.20
CA ALA A 229 -1.33 -44.91 21.66
C ALA A 229 -0.28 -43.93 22.21
N PRO A 230 -0.64 -43.00 23.12
CA PRO A 230 0.28 -41.98 23.63
C PRO A 230 1.20 -42.54 24.71
N VAL A 231 2.13 -43.42 24.34
CA VAL A 231 3.07 -44.07 25.27
C VAL A 231 3.87 -43.07 26.12
N PRO A 232 4.42 -41.96 25.57
CA PRO A 232 5.10 -40.95 26.37
C PRO A 232 4.17 -40.35 27.45
N MET A 233 2.91 -40.05 27.09
CA MET A 233 1.92 -39.57 28.03
C MET A 233 1.55 -40.62 29.09
N PHE A 234 1.45 -41.90 28.73
CA PHE A 234 1.24 -42.98 29.70
C PHE A 234 2.39 -43.09 30.69
N HIS A 235 3.64 -42.96 30.22
CA HIS A 235 4.82 -42.96 31.09
C HIS A 235 4.83 -41.73 32.01
N ALA A 236 4.47 -40.56 31.48
CA ALA A 236 4.30 -39.35 32.27
C ALA A 236 3.20 -39.51 33.34
N ALA A 237 2.08 -40.16 33.01
CA ALA A 237 0.99 -40.43 33.95
C ALA A 237 1.45 -41.34 35.10
N LEU A 238 2.15 -42.43 34.78
CA LEU A 238 2.70 -43.37 35.77
C LEU A 238 3.75 -42.73 36.69
N ASN A 239 4.48 -41.73 36.18
CA ASN A 239 5.53 -41.01 36.90
C ASN A 239 5.09 -39.62 37.39
N SER A 240 3.79 -39.32 37.35
CA SER A 240 3.25 -37.99 37.67
C SER A 240 3.50 -37.57 39.11
N SER A 241 3.57 -38.54 40.04
CA SER A 241 3.98 -38.30 41.42
C SER A 241 4.79 -39.46 41.99
N LEU A 242 5.72 -39.12 42.89
CA LEU A 242 6.52 -40.10 43.65
C LEU A 242 5.63 -41.04 44.47
N ALA A 243 4.47 -40.54 44.92
CA ALA A 243 3.47 -41.34 45.61
C ALA A 243 2.84 -42.39 44.67
N LEU A 244 2.43 -41.99 43.45
CA LEU A 244 1.80 -42.89 42.49
C LEU A 244 2.77 -43.96 42.00
N GLN A 245 4.01 -43.58 41.72
CA GLN A 245 5.06 -44.53 41.32
C GLN A 245 5.26 -45.63 42.38
N ARG A 246 5.44 -45.23 43.64
CA ARG A 246 5.58 -46.17 44.77
C ARG A 246 4.34 -47.02 44.97
N ARG A 247 3.14 -46.43 44.79
CA ARG A 247 1.86 -47.12 45.01
C ARG A 247 1.51 -48.08 43.89
N ALA A 248 1.90 -47.81 42.65
CA ALA A 248 1.78 -48.75 41.55
C ALA A 248 2.66 -49.98 41.80
N GLU A 249 3.90 -49.80 42.23
CA GLU A 249 4.77 -50.92 42.62
C GLU A 249 4.20 -51.70 43.81
N LEU A 250 3.73 -50.98 44.84
CA LEU A 250 3.11 -51.56 46.03
C LEU A 250 1.82 -52.34 45.69
N LEU A 251 1.02 -51.91 44.72
CA LEU A 251 -0.19 -52.61 44.31
C LEU A 251 0.10 -54.03 43.79
N GLY A 252 1.18 -54.19 43.03
CA GLY A 252 1.62 -55.50 42.54
C GLY A 252 2.12 -56.39 43.67
N SER A 253 3.00 -55.88 44.54
CA SER A 253 3.54 -56.66 45.65
C SER A 253 2.48 -57.03 46.69
N THR A 254 1.56 -56.11 47.01
CA THR A 254 0.46 -56.36 47.95
C THR A 254 -0.47 -57.48 47.49
N LEU A 255 -0.74 -57.60 46.18
CA LEU A 255 -1.52 -58.72 45.64
C LEU A 255 -0.81 -60.08 45.83
N ILE A 256 0.52 -60.12 45.62
CA ILE A 256 1.33 -61.32 45.85
C ILE A 256 1.32 -61.70 47.34
N ASP A 257 1.57 -60.71 48.21
CA ASP A 257 1.59 -60.92 49.66
C ASP A 257 0.21 -61.31 50.19
N PHE A 258 -0.88 -60.79 49.60
CA PHE A 258 -2.24 -61.18 49.95
C PHE A 258 -2.56 -62.62 49.55
N ALA A 259 -2.11 -63.09 48.39
CA ALA A 259 -2.24 -64.49 48.00
C ALA A 259 -1.45 -65.44 48.92
N ARG A 260 -0.25 -65.01 49.36
CA ARG A 260 0.55 -65.75 50.35
C ARG A 260 -0.19 -65.81 51.70
N GLN A 261 -0.69 -64.68 52.19
CA GLN A 261 -1.44 -64.58 53.44
C GLN A 261 -2.67 -65.51 53.48
N LEU A 262 -3.40 -65.64 52.37
CA LEU A 262 -4.52 -66.57 52.26
C LEU A 262 -4.07 -68.04 52.28
N SER A 263 -2.88 -68.33 51.75
CA SER A 263 -2.28 -69.67 51.80
C SER A 263 -1.82 -70.02 53.22
N ASP A 264 -1.24 -69.06 53.95
CA ASP A 264 -0.81 -69.23 55.34
C ASP A 264 -2.02 -69.49 56.27
N LEU A 265 -3.12 -68.76 56.09
CA LEU A 265 -4.40 -69.03 56.79
C LEU A 265 -4.95 -70.43 56.47
N LYS A 266 -4.85 -70.88 55.22
CA LYS A 266 -5.28 -72.22 54.81
C LYS A 266 -4.39 -73.32 55.40
N GLU A 267 -3.08 -73.07 55.48
CA GLU A 267 -2.13 -73.97 56.13
C GLU A 267 -2.41 -74.07 57.63
N LEU A 268 -2.70 -72.95 58.31
CA LEU A 268 -3.09 -72.94 59.71
C LEU A 268 -4.37 -73.75 59.92
N ALA A 269 -5.40 -73.55 59.10
CA ALA A 269 -6.63 -74.35 59.15
C ALA A 269 -6.37 -75.86 58.96
N SER A 270 -5.43 -76.22 58.07
CA SER A 270 -5.01 -77.61 57.83
C SER A 270 -4.27 -78.21 59.04
N LYS A 271 -3.38 -77.44 59.68
CA LYS A 271 -2.68 -77.85 60.90
C LYS A 271 -3.67 -78.08 62.06
N THR A 272 -4.60 -77.15 62.26
CA THR A 272 -5.66 -77.27 63.29
C THR A 272 -6.56 -78.48 63.03
N PHE A 273 -6.93 -78.74 61.77
CA PHE A 273 -7.69 -79.93 61.38
C PHE A 273 -6.95 -81.24 61.72
N ARG A 274 -5.63 -81.33 61.42
CA ARG A 274 -4.82 -82.54 61.63
C ARG A 274 -4.50 -82.79 63.10
N ASN A 275 -4.14 -81.74 63.83
CA ASN A 275 -3.63 -81.84 65.20
C ASN A 275 -4.76 -81.77 66.24
N GLY A 276 -5.94 -81.28 65.87
CA GLY A 276 -7.08 -81.09 66.78
C GLY A 276 -6.86 -79.98 67.82
N THR A 277 -5.82 -79.15 67.65
CA THR A 277 -5.48 -78.04 68.54
C THR A 277 -5.24 -76.76 67.75
N LEU A 278 -5.72 -75.63 68.27
CA LEU A 278 -5.60 -74.32 67.66
C LEU A 278 -4.48 -73.51 68.31
N ASN A 279 -3.63 -72.88 67.49
CA ASN A 279 -2.76 -71.80 67.94
C ASN A 279 -3.48 -70.46 67.80
N ALA A 280 -4.09 -69.99 68.89
CA ALA A 280 -4.90 -68.76 68.90
C ALA A 280 -4.07 -67.49 68.62
N THR A 281 -2.82 -67.45 69.08
CA THR A 281 -1.91 -66.31 68.83
C THR A 281 -1.57 -66.20 67.36
N GLU A 282 -1.27 -67.33 66.71
CA GLU A 282 -0.98 -67.36 65.28
C GLU A 282 -2.19 -66.95 64.44
N LEU A 283 -3.39 -67.46 64.77
CA LEU A 283 -4.62 -67.08 64.09
C LEU A 283 -4.85 -65.57 64.15
N HIS A 284 -4.67 -64.96 65.33
CA HIS A 284 -4.83 -63.52 65.50
C HIS A 284 -3.83 -62.71 64.65
N LEU A 285 -2.55 -63.10 64.64
CA LEU A 285 -1.51 -62.41 63.86
C LEU A 285 -1.80 -62.49 62.35
N GLN A 286 -2.15 -63.68 61.86
CA GLN A 286 -2.48 -63.91 60.45
C GLN A 286 -3.73 -63.10 60.02
N SER A 287 -4.74 -63.01 60.88
CA SER A 287 -5.93 -62.17 60.64
C SER A 287 -5.63 -60.67 60.63
N VAL A 288 -4.80 -60.19 61.55
CA VAL A 288 -4.37 -58.78 61.57
C VAL A 288 -3.59 -58.44 60.30
N GLN A 289 -2.70 -59.33 59.86
CA GLN A 289 -1.94 -59.16 58.63
C GLN A 289 -2.84 -59.15 57.39
N PHE A 290 -3.85 -60.04 57.34
CA PHE A 290 -4.87 -60.03 56.29
C PHE A 290 -5.62 -58.68 56.22
N MET A 291 -6.07 -58.15 57.36
CA MET A 291 -6.74 -56.86 57.41
C MET A 291 -5.83 -55.70 57.00
N TYR A 292 -4.56 -55.73 57.40
CA TYR A 292 -3.56 -54.73 57.01
C TYR A 292 -3.35 -54.72 55.49
N LEU A 293 -3.14 -55.89 54.88
CA LEU A 293 -2.97 -56.03 53.44
C LEU A 293 -4.20 -55.54 52.67
N CYS A 294 -5.42 -55.81 53.16
CA CYS A 294 -6.65 -55.30 52.52
C CYS A 294 -6.71 -53.77 52.48
N ARG A 295 -6.34 -53.10 53.58
CA ARG A 295 -6.32 -51.63 53.65
C ARG A 295 -5.25 -51.04 52.72
N SER A 296 -4.06 -51.63 52.74
CA SER A 296 -2.94 -51.22 51.89
C SER A 296 -3.25 -51.39 50.40
N PHE A 297 -3.86 -52.52 50.04
CA PHE A 297 -4.34 -52.79 48.68
C PHE A 297 -5.41 -51.80 48.25
N SER A 298 -6.44 -51.57 49.07
CA SER A 298 -7.56 -50.67 48.73
C SER A 298 -7.05 -49.24 48.44
N GLN A 299 -6.18 -48.72 49.31
CA GLN A 299 -5.58 -47.41 49.12
C GLN A 299 -4.74 -47.33 47.84
N SER A 300 -3.93 -48.35 47.56
CA SER A 300 -3.05 -48.36 46.39
C SER A 300 -3.83 -48.56 45.09
N LYS A 301 -4.91 -49.36 45.13
CA LYS A 301 -5.84 -49.57 44.02
C LYS A 301 -6.55 -48.28 43.64
N ASP A 302 -7.16 -47.59 44.60
CA ASP A 302 -7.97 -46.39 44.32
C ASP A 302 -7.10 -45.29 43.70
N MET A 303 -5.90 -45.09 44.25
CA MET A 303 -4.95 -44.12 43.73
C MET A 303 -4.49 -44.47 42.30
N PHE A 304 -4.13 -45.73 42.04
CA PHE A 304 -3.70 -46.13 40.71
C PHE A 304 -4.83 -46.08 39.67
N MET A 305 -6.05 -46.47 40.05
CA MET A 305 -7.20 -46.55 39.14
C MET A 305 -7.83 -45.19 38.84
N ASN A 306 -7.70 -44.21 39.73
CA ASN A 306 -8.29 -42.87 39.55
C ASN A 306 -7.26 -41.85 39.02
N ASP A 307 -6.06 -41.81 39.58
CA ASP A 307 -5.09 -40.75 39.28
C ASP A 307 -4.54 -40.85 37.84
N VAL A 308 -4.32 -42.08 37.34
CA VAL A 308 -3.77 -42.28 35.98
C VAL A 308 -4.72 -41.75 34.91
N PRO A 309 -6.01 -42.14 34.86
CA PRO A 309 -6.94 -41.59 33.88
C PRO A 309 -7.22 -40.10 34.07
N GLU A 310 -7.28 -39.60 35.30
CA GLU A 310 -7.47 -38.18 35.56
C GLU A 310 -6.32 -37.35 34.95
N PHE A 311 -5.08 -37.80 35.13
CA PHE A 311 -3.92 -37.19 34.48
C PHE A 311 -4.03 -37.20 32.95
N LEU A 312 -4.40 -38.34 32.36
CA LEU A 312 -4.53 -38.48 30.91
C LEU A 312 -5.60 -37.56 30.35
N TYR A 313 -6.80 -37.55 30.94
CA TYR A 313 -7.88 -36.66 30.50
C TYR A 313 -7.45 -35.18 30.56
N ARG A 314 -6.76 -34.78 31.64
CA ARG A 314 -6.28 -33.40 31.79
C ARG A 314 -5.26 -33.01 30.73
N GLU A 315 -4.24 -33.84 30.49
CA GLU A 315 -3.21 -33.51 29.49
C GLU A 315 -3.76 -33.55 28.06
N MET A 316 -4.66 -34.49 27.75
CA MET A 316 -5.33 -34.55 26.45
C MET A 316 -6.20 -33.32 26.20
N GLN A 317 -7.00 -32.90 27.19
CA GLN A 317 -7.84 -31.71 27.10
C GLN A 317 -7.00 -30.44 26.92
N LYS A 318 -5.95 -30.28 27.74
CA LYS A 318 -5.04 -29.13 27.66
C LYS A 318 -4.41 -29.03 26.27
N ARG A 319 -3.98 -30.14 25.69
CA ARG A 319 -3.42 -30.18 24.34
C ARG A 319 -4.46 -29.80 23.28
N ASP A 320 -5.69 -30.30 23.39
CA ASP A 320 -6.78 -29.94 22.47
C ASP A 320 -7.13 -28.46 22.52
N GLU A 321 -7.19 -27.88 23.73
CA GLU A 321 -7.43 -26.45 23.96
C GLU A 321 -6.28 -25.59 23.40
N GLN A 322 -5.03 -26.00 23.57
CA GLN A 322 -3.87 -25.31 23.01
C GLN A 322 -3.91 -25.30 21.47
N LEU A 323 -4.23 -26.43 20.84
CA LEU A 323 -4.33 -26.52 19.38
C LEU A 323 -5.47 -25.63 18.86
N ALA A 324 -6.62 -25.63 19.54
CA ALA A 324 -7.75 -24.78 19.18
C ALA A 324 -7.42 -23.28 19.33
N ALA A 325 -6.77 -22.90 20.43
CA ALA A 325 -6.38 -21.51 20.67
C ALA A 325 -5.39 -20.98 19.63
N LEU A 326 -4.40 -21.78 19.22
CA LEU A 326 -3.47 -21.40 18.15
C LEU A 326 -4.18 -21.27 16.79
N TYR A 327 -5.16 -22.14 16.52
CA TYR A 327 -5.94 -22.07 15.29
C TYR A 327 -6.86 -20.85 15.26
N ASP A 328 -7.48 -20.49 16.38
CA ASP A 328 -8.27 -19.27 16.50
C ASP A 328 -7.41 -18.02 16.28
N GLN A 329 -6.18 -17.99 16.82
CA GLN A 329 -5.23 -16.90 16.56
C GLN A 329 -4.90 -16.80 15.06
N PHE A 330 -4.66 -17.94 14.41
CA PHE A 330 -4.40 -17.98 12.97
C PHE A 330 -5.61 -17.49 12.15
N GLN A 331 -6.83 -17.91 12.50
CA GLN A 331 -8.05 -17.48 11.81
C GLN A 331 -8.33 -15.99 11.98
N ARG A 332 -8.04 -15.41 13.16
CA ARG A 332 -8.11 -13.96 13.38
C ARG A 332 -7.12 -13.21 12.50
N ALA A 333 -5.86 -13.64 12.47
CA ALA A 333 -4.82 -13.04 11.64
C ALA A 333 -5.18 -13.10 10.14
N LYS A 334 -5.76 -14.22 9.69
CA LYS A 334 -6.31 -14.37 8.33
C LYS A 334 -7.46 -13.39 8.06
N ALA A 335 -8.41 -13.28 8.98
CA ALA A 335 -9.57 -12.40 8.82
C ALA A 335 -9.16 -10.92 8.78
N ASP A 336 -8.19 -10.51 9.60
CA ASP A 336 -7.63 -9.16 9.60
C ASP A 336 -6.99 -8.84 8.25
N PHE A 337 -6.15 -9.75 7.74
CA PHE A 337 -5.52 -9.64 6.41
C PHE A 337 -6.55 -9.49 5.27
N ASP A 338 -7.56 -10.38 5.23
CA ASP A 338 -8.62 -10.34 4.23
C ASP A 338 -9.41 -9.03 4.28
N THR A 339 -9.68 -8.55 5.50
CA THR A 339 -10.40 -7.29 5.74
C THR A 339 -9.61 -6.09 5.21
N GLN A 340 -8.28 -6.05 5.43
CA GLN A 340 -7.46 -4.96 4.91
C GLN A 340 -7.45 -4.93 3.38
N LEU A 341 -7.28 -6.09 2.72
CA LEU A 341 -7.32 -6.17 1.26
C LEU A 341 -8.69 -5.78 0.69
N GLN A 342 -9.76 -6.22 1.32
CA GLN A 342 -11.12 -5.87 0.91
C GLN A 342 -11.38 -4.37 0.99
N LEU A 343 -10.91 -3.71 2.06
CA LEU A 343 -11.09 -2.27 2.22
C LEU A 343 -10.29 -1.45 1.19
N ILE A 344 -9.09 -1.90 0.81
CA ILE A 344 -8.33 -1.28 -0.30
C ILE A 344 -9.10 -1.45 -1.63
N SER A 345 -9.62 -2.65 -1.89
CA SER A 345 -10.38 -2.96 -3.11
C SER A 345 -11.64 -2.10 -3.23
N ILE A 346 -12.44 -1.98 -2.17
CA ILE A 346 -13.64 -1.12 -2.14
C ILE A 346 -13.30 0.35 -2.44
N GLN A 347 -12.18 0.85 -1.90
CA GLN A 347 -11.77 2.23 -2.18
C GLN A 347 -11.30 2.43 -3.62
N ALA A 348 -10.54 1.47 -4.16
CA ALA A 348 -10.14 1.49 -5.57
C ALA A 348 -11.38 1.45 -6.48
N GLU A 349 -12.35 0.58 -6.18
CA GLU A 349 -13.61 0.46 -6.91
C GLU A 349 -14.42 1.78 -6.85
N SER A 350 -14.43 2.46 -5.71
CA SER A 350 -15.10 3.76 -5.58
C SER A 350 -14.50 4.86 -6.48
N LEU A 351 -13.23 4.72 -6.88
CA LEU A 351 -12.58 5.59 -7.85
C LEU A 351 -12.86 5.16 -9.29
N THR A 352 -12.95 3.85 -9.56
CA THR A 352 -13.21 3.29 -10.91
C THR A 352 -14.66 3.40 -11.34
N VAL A 353 -15.63 3.18 -10.45
CA VAL A 353 -17.07 3.40 -10.73
C VAL A 353 -17.35 4.86 -11.11
N LYS A 354 -16.54 5.79 -10.59
CA LYS A 354 -16.59 7.20 -11.01
C LYS A 354 -15.97 7.43 -12.40
N LEU A 355 -15.05 6.57 -12.87
CA LEU A 355 -14.41 6.66 -14.19
C LEU A 355 -15.31 6.19 -15.34
N ASP A 356 -16.12 5.15 -15.15
CA ASP A 356 -16.97 4.59 -16.22
C ASP A 356 -18.07 5.56 -16.68
N HIS A 357 -18.49 6.49 -15.82
CA HIS A 357 -19.22 7.69 -16.23
C HIS A 357 -18.23 8.77 -16.69
N ILE A 358 -17.75 8.64 -17.94
CA ILE A 358 -16.70 9.42 -18.63
C ILE A 358 -16.92 10.95 -18.70
N LYS A 359 -17.89 11.53 -17.97
CA LYS A 359 -18.06 12.99 -17.82
C LYS A 359 -18.26 13.48 -16.38
N SER A 360 -18.06 12.69 -15.32
CA SER A 360 -18.26 13.20 -13.94
C SER A 360 -17.30 12.67 -12.88
N GLY A 361 -16.47 11.67 -13.18
CA GLY A 361 -15.49 11.14 -12.23
C GLY A 361 -14.31 12.05 -11.92
N SER A 362 -13.65 11.79 -10.78
CA SER A 362 -12.47 12.51 -10.32
C SER A 362 -11.35 12.52 -11.37
N LEU A 363 -10.97 11.37 -11.95
CA LEU A 363 -9.98 11.33 -13.04
C LEU A 363 -10.51 11.95 -14.35
N GLY A 364 -11.83 11.92 -14.58
CA GLY A 364 -12.47 12.53 -15.75
C GLY A 364 -12.32 14.05 -15.80
N ALA A 365 -12.39 14.73 -14.65
CA ALA A 365 -12.20 16.17 -14.56
C ALA A 365 -10.81 16.61 -15.06
N ILE A 366 -9.75 15.91 -14.63
CA ILE A 366 -8.37 16.18 -15.07
C ILE A 366 -8.20 15.85 -16.56
N SER A 367 -8.77 14.73 -17.02
CA SER A 367 -8.70 14.35 -18.44
C SER A 367 -9.34 15.39 -19.35
N ARG A 368 -10.47 15.98 -18.95
CA ARG A 368 -11.11 17.09 -19.68
C ARG A 368 -10.24 18.33 -19.73
N ALA A 369 -9.65 18.73 -18.59
CA ALA A 369 -8.78 19.90 -18.52
C ALA A 369 -7.51 19.71 -19.36
N LEU A 370 -6.89 18.53 -19.33
CA LEU A 370 -5.77 18.20 -20.22
C LEU A 370 -6.17 18.26 -21.70
N ASN A 371 -7.36 17.74 -22.05
CA ASN A 371 -7.87 17.81 -23.41
C ASN A 371 -8.12 19.25 -23.88
N SER A 372 -8.68 20.12 -23.04
CA SER A 372 -8.88 21.54 -23.40
C SER A 372 -7.54 22.24 -23.64
N ALA A 373 -6.52 21.96 -22.83
CA ALA A 373 -5.16 22.49 -23.01
C ALA A 373 -4.51 22.02 -24.32
N ARG A 374 -4.72 20.74 -24.69
CA ARG A 374 -4.25 20.17 -25.94
C ARG A 374 -4.92 20.82 -27.15
N ILE A 375 -6.24 21.02 -27.11
CA ILE A 375 -6.98 21.73 -28.16
C ILE A 375 -6.45 23.16 -28.33
N PHE A 376 -6.17 23.87 -27.23
CA PHE A 376 -5.55 25.19 -27.27
C PHE A 376 -4.18 25.18 -27.98
N LEU A 377 -3.28 24.26 -27.61
CA LEU A 377 -1.90 24.24 -28.13
C LEU A 377 -1.78 23.79 -29.59
N PHE A 378 -2.62 22.84 -30.03
CA PHE A 378 -2.45 22.18 -31.34
C PHE A 378 -3.53 22.52 -32.35
N GLN A 379 -4.77 22.71 -31.92
CA GLN A 379 -5.90 22.98 -32.82
C GLN A 379 -6.24 24.46 -32.91
N GLY A 380 -5.91 25.25 -31.87
CA GLY A 380 -6.16 26.69 -31.83
C GLY A 380 -7.63 27.08 -31.76
N ALA A 381 -8.53 26.14 -31.42
CA ALA A 381 -9.98 26.37 -31.37
C ALA A 381 -10.47 26.98 -30.05
N LEU A 382 -9.70 26.85 -28.95
CA LEU A 382 -10.04 27.35 -27.61
C LEU A 382 -9.15 28.52 -27.20
N SER A 383 -9.62 29.42 -26.35
CA SER A 383 -8.79 30.47 -25.71
C SER A 383 -7.99 29.91 -24.52
N LYS A 384 -6.87 30.54 -24.16
CA LYS A 384 -6.12 30.16 -22.94
C LYS A 384 -6.98 30.41 -21.70
N ARG A 385 -7.87 31.41 -21.77
CA ARG A 385 -8.90 31.69 -20.78
C ARG A 385 -9.82 30.50 -20.51
N SER A 386 -10.38 29.88 -21.56
CA SER A 386 -11.23 28.70 -21.39
C SER A 386 -10.46 27.52 -20.78
N VAL A 387 -9.18 27.38 -21.10
CA VAL A 387 -8.31 26.38 -20.47
C VAL A 387 -8.12 26.69 -18.98
N ALA A 388 -7.82 27.93 -18.62
CA ALA A 388 -7.65 28.36 -17.24
C ALA A 388 -8.95 28.21 -16.44
N GLU A 389 -10.09 28.56 -17.02
CA GLU A 389 -11.42 28.36 -16.41
C GLU A 389 -11.66 26.87 -16.13
N GLU A 390 -11.30 25.95 -17.04
CA GLU A 390 -11.47 24.51 -16.82
C GLU A 390 -10.51 23.96 -15.74
N PHE A 391 -9.25 24.40 -15.69
CA PHE A 391 -8.29 23.97 -14.66
C PHE A 391 -8.62 24.49 -13.25
N LEU A 392 -9.20 25.69 -13.16
CA LEU A 392 -9.48 26.35 -11.88
C LEU A 392 -10.87 26.01 -11.32
N ARG A 393 -11.55 25.01 -11.88
CA ARG A 393 -12.84 24.52 -11.37
C ARG A 393 -12.69 23.82 -10.02
N GLU A 394 -13.73 23.93 -9.21
CA GLU A 394 -13.77 23.34 -7.87
C GLU A 394 -13.66 21.80 -7.87
N ASP A 395 -14.14 21.15 -8.93
CA ASP A 395 -14.07 19.69 -9.10
C ASP A 395 -12.64 19.16 -9.27
N ILE A 396 -11.71 19.96 -9.82
CA ILE A 396 -10.28 19.59 -9.92
C ILE A 396 -9.59 19.65 -8.55
N MET A 397 -9.87 20.69 -7.76
CA MET A 397 -9.33 20.80 -6.39
C MET A 397 -9.85 19.66 -5.50
N LYS A 398 -11.15 19.34 -5.58
CA LYS A 398 -11.76 18.19 -4.90
C LYS A 398 -11.13 16.87 -5.35
N THR A 399 -10.84 16.73 -6.64
CA THR A 399 -10.17 15.56 -7.21
C THR A 399 -8.77 15.38 -6.64
N GLN A 400 -7.97 16.43 -6.57
CA GLN A 400 -6.63 16.39 -5.97
C GLN A 400 -6.67 15.88 -4.52
N GLY A 401 -7.59 16.43 -3.71
CA GLY A 401 -7.78 15.98 -2.33
C GLY A 401 -8.24 14.52 -2.24
N THR A 402 -9.17 14.10 -3.10
CA THR A 402 -9.68 12.72 -3.14
C THR A 402 -8.58 11.72 -3.50
N LEU A 403 -7.75 12.03 -4.51
CA LEU A 403 -6.62 11.19 -4.91
C LEU A 403 -5.55 11.12 -3.81
N LYS A 404 -5.24 12.25 -3.17
CA LYS A 404 -4.29 12.28 -2.04
C LYS A 404 -4.76 11.39 -0.90
N ASN A 405 -6.04 11.46 -0.54
CA ASN A 405 -6.62 10.63 0.52
C ASN A 405 -6.58 9.15 0.14
N PHE A 406 -6.91 8.81 -1.11
CA PHE A 406 -6.82 7.44 -1.61
C PHE A 406 -5.40 6.88 -1.50
N PHE A 407 -4.39 7.59 -2.02
CA PHE A 407 -3.01 7.09 -1.99
C PHE A 407 -2.46 6.98 -0.56
N ASN A 408 -2.87 7.88 0.33
CA ASN A 408 -2.56 7.77 1.76
C ASN A 408 -3.18 6.53 2.38
N GLU A 409 -4.42 6.21 2.04
CA GLU A 409 -5.06 5.01 2.54
C GLU A 409 -4.35 3.75 2.00
N VAL A 410 -4.10 3.67 0.69
CA VAL A 410 -3.39 2.53 0.09
C VAL A 410 -2.03 2.33 0.77
N ARG A 411 -1.32 3.42 1.11
CA ARG A 411 -0.06 3.36 1.85
C ARG A 411 -0.27 2.84 3.28
N SER A 412 -1.21 3.43 4.03
CA SER A 412 -1.50 3.04 5.42
C SER A 412 -1.94 1.59 5.54
N ARG A 413 -2.89 1.15 4.69
CA ARG A 413 -3.35 -0.23 4.64
C ARG A 413 -2.29 -1.17 4.06
N GLY A 414 -1.49 -0.71 3.11
CA GLY A 414 -0.34 -1.47 2.61
C GLY A 414 0.68 -1.77 3.71
N HIS A 415 0.86 -0.86 4.70
CA HIS A 415 1.62 -1.17 5.91
C HIS A 415 0.92 -2.21 6.78
N ALA A 416 -0.39 -2.06 7.03
CA ALA A 416 -1.14 -3.05 7.81
C ALA A 416 -1.08 -4.46 7.19
N VAL A 417 -1.33 -4.59 5.88
CA VAL A 417 -1.21 -5.86 5.13
C VAL A 417 0.19 -6.45 5.27
N TYR A 418 1.23 -5.61 5.22
CA TYR A 418 2.61 -6.06 5.37
C TYR A 418 2.89 -6.60 6.78
N ASP A 419 2.32 -5.99 7.81
CA ASP A 419 2.43 -6.44 9.20
C ASP A 419 1.57 -7.68 9.45
N ASP A 420 0.40 -7.78 8.83
CA ASP A 420 -0.50 -8.94 8.88
C ASP A 420 0.19 -10.20 8.31
N TRP A 421 0.99 -10.07 7.25
CA TRP A 421 1.84 -11.16 6.75
C TRP A 421 2.76 -11.75 7.85
N ILE A 422 3.34 -10.89 8.70
CA ILE A 422 4.23 -11.31 9.79
C ILE A 422 3.42 -12.00 10.89
N THR A 423 2.23 -11.47 11.20
CA THR A 423 1.33 -12.04 12.20
C THR A 423 0.86 -13.44 11.77
N VAL A 424 0.46 -13.60 10.51
CA VAL A 424 0.03 -14.89 9.94
C VAL A 424 1.20 -15.87 9.88
N GLU A 425 2.39 -15.42 9.45
CA GLU A 425 3.61 -16.23 9.48
C GLU A 425 3.88 -16.78 10.88
N THR A 426 3.82 -15.93 11.90
CA THR A 426 4.07 -16.33 13.29
C THR A 426 3.06 -17.35 13.78
N ALA A 427 1.77 -17.13 13.50
CA ALA A 427 0.69 -18.05 13.88
C ALA A 427 0.80 -19.40 13.14
N ALA A 428 1.12 -19.38 11.83
CA ALA A 428 1.33 -20.58 11.03
C ALA A 428 2.51 -21.41 11.56
N ILE A 429 3.63 -20.75 11.89
CA ILE A 429 4.81 -21.41 12.47
C ILE A 429 4.47 -22.05 13.81
N ALA A 430 3.67 -21.38 14.66
CA ALA A 430 3.26 -21.94 15.94
C ALA A 430 2.44 -23.23 15.78
N LEU A 431 1.47 -23.24 14.86
CA LEU A 431 0.65 -24.42 14.55
C LEU A 431 1.51 -25.59 14.03
N TRP A 432 2.37 -25.33 13.05
CA TRP A 432 3.28 -26.35 12.53
C TRP A 432 4.25 -26.87 13.59
N THR A 433 4.79 -25.98 14.42
CA THR A 433 5.71 -26.35 15.50
C THR A 433 5.02 -27.25 16.52
N MET A 434 3.76 -26.97 16.88
CA MET A 434 2.98 -27.81 17.78
C MET A 434 2.74 -29.20 17.18
N ALA A 435 2.34 -29.28 15.91
CA ALA A 435 2.09 -30.56 15.24
C ALA A 435 3.35 -31.43 15.09
N ILE A 436 4.49 -30.81 14.79
CA ILE A 436 5.78 -31.48 14.58
C ILE A 436 6.42 -31.91 15.92
N LYS A 437 6.34 -31.08 16.96
CA LYS A 437 6.91 -31.39 18.28
C LYS A 437 6.08 -32.39 19.10
N GLU A 438 4.92 -32.80 18.61
CA GLU A 438 4.04 -33.73 19.32
C GLU A 438 4.65 -35.13 19.40
N GLU A 439 5.25 -35.42 20.55
CA GLU A 439 5.92 -36.70 20.82
C GLU A 439 4.95 -37.88 20.80
N ASN A 440 3.69 -37.70 21.23
CA ASN A 440 2.71 -38.78 21.30
C ASN A 440 2.20 -39.25 19.93
N LEU A 441 2.49 -38.51 18.86
CA LEU A 441 2.13 -38.89 17.49
C LEU A 441 3.33 -39.39 16.68
N ARG A 442 4.55 -39.32 17.24
CA ARG A 442 5.78 -39.62 16.50
C ARG A 442 5.81 -41.05 15.94
N THR A 443 5.44 -42.04 16.75
CA THR A 443 5.36 -43.44 16.35
C THR A 443 4.40 -43.64 15.16
N TYR A 444 3.28 -42.92 15.18
CA TYR A 444 2.30 -42.94 14.10
C TYR A 444 2.84 -42.26 12.83
N TYR A 445 3.48 -41.09 12.97
CA TYR A 445 4.10 -40.38 11.84
C TYR A 445 5.17 -41.22 11.14
N GLU A 446 6.01 -41.92 11.90
CA GLU A 446 7.05 -42.81 11.38
C GLU A 446 6.44 -44.00 10.63
N ALA A 447 5.44 -44.67 11.22
CA ALA A 447 4.78 -45.82 10.60
C ALA A 447 4.00 -45.45 9.32
N MET A 448 3.33 -44.30 9.32
CA MET A 448 2.56 -43.80 8.17
C MET A 448 3.42 -43.05 7.14
N LYS A 449 4.74 -42.95 7.35
CA LYS A 449 5.69 -42.24 6.48
C LYS A 449 5.27 -40.78 6.23
N MET A 450 4.77 -40.09 7.26
CA MET A 450 4.39 -38.68 7.19
C MET A 450 5.64 -37.79 7.26
N THR A 451 6.46 -37.81 6.21
CA THR A 451 7.77 -37.14 6.17
C THR A 451 7.72 -35.65 6.53
N HIS A 452 6.66 -34.95 6.14
CA HIS A 452 6.45 -33.52 6.44
C HIS A 452 6.21 -33.22 7.93
N MET A 453 5.80 -34.21 8.72
CA MET A 453 5.64 -34.09 10.18
C MET A 453 6.90 -34.53 10.94
N LEU A 454 7.88 -35.15 10.27
CA LEU A 454 9.13 -35.66 10.85
C LEU A 454 10.33 -34.72 10.63
N VAL A 455 10.08 -33.52 10.11
CA VAL A 455 11.10 -32.50 9.86
C VAL A 455 11.45 -31.77 11.15
N ALA A 456 12.67 -31.25 11.26
CA ALA A 456 13.01 -30.33 12.36
C ALA A 456 12.10 -29.09 12.33
N PRO A 457 11.50 -28.68 13.47
CA PRO A 457 10.57 -27.55 13.51
C PRO A 457 11.22 -26.25 13.03
N GLU A 458 12.52 -26.08 13.28
CA GLU A 458 13.29 -24.92 12.80
C GLU A 458 13.39 -24.88 11.27
N SER A 459 13.51 -26.04 10.62
CA SER A 459 13.57 -26.14 9.16
C SER A 459 12.23 -25.78 8.53
N LYS A 460 11.11 -26.28 9.09
CA LYS A 460 9.78 -25.94 8.59
C LYS A 460 9.45 -24.47 8.82
N ALA A 461 9.85 -23.93 9.98
CA ALA A 461 9.72 -22.51 10.26
C ALA A 461 10.48 -21.66 9.23
N LYS A 462 11.75 -22.02 8.93
CA LYS A 462 12.57 -21.32 7.94
C LYS A 462 11.93 -21.32 6.55
N GLU A 463 11.45 -22.47 6.08
CA GLU A 463 10.75 -22.61 4.80
C GLU A 463 9.54 -21.64 4.70
N LEU A 464 8.71 -21.61 5.74
CA LEU A 464 7.55 -20.70 5.81
C LEU A 464 7.97 -19.23 5.84
N ARG A 465 9.02 -18.86 6.59
CA ARG A 465 9.53 -17.48 6.63
C ARG A 465 10.01 -17.00 5.28
N GLU A 466 10.82 -17.83 4.60
CA GLU A 466 11.37 -17.50 3.29
C GLU A 466 10.25 -17.29 2.28
N TRP A 467 9.30 -18.22 2.22
CA TRP A 467 8.15 -18.12 1.32
C TRP A 467 7.26 -16.91 1.63
N CYS A 468 6.93 -16.66 2.91
CA CYS A 468 6.10 -15.51 3.32
C CYS A 468 6.79 -14.20 2.99
N ARG A 469 8.11 -14.11 3.23
CA ARG A 469 8.91 -12.93 2.91
C ARG A 469 8.94 -12.65 1.41
N GLU A 470 9.24 -13.65 0.58
CA GLU A 470 9.27 -13.52 -0.87
C GLU A 470 7.91 -13.08 -1.42
N SER A 471 6.83 -13.75 -0.96
CA SER A 471 5.46 -13.43 -1.37
C SER A 471 5.05 -12.03 -0.93
N ARG A 472 5.35 -11.62 0.29
CA ARG A 472 5.05 -10.29 0.81
C ARG A 472 5.81 -9.20 0.03
N ASP A 473 7.11 -9.38 -0.21
CA ASP A 473 7.96 -8.38 -0.85
C ASP A 473 7.64 -8.23 -2.36
N LEU A 474 7.20 -9.31 -3.02
CA LEU A 474 6.79 -9.32 -4.44
C LEU A 474 5.45 -8.61 -4.68
N HIS A 475 4.56 -8.63 -3.70
CA HIS A 475 3.20 -8.08 -3.79
C HIS A 475 3.00 -6.81 -2.94
N ASP A 476 4.08 -6.15 -2.52
CA ASP A 476 4.03 -4.96 -1.67
C ASP A 476 3.40 -3.75 -2.40
N LEU A 477 2.15 -3.43 -2.04
CA LEU A 477 1.38 -2.30 -2.57
C LEU A 477 2.05 -0.94 -2.33
N ARG A 478 2.90 -0.81 -1.29
CA ARG A 478 3.60 0.45 -0.98
C ARG A 478 4.61 0.80 -2.07
N ARG A 479 5.23 -0.21 -2.69
CA ARG A 479 6.16 -0.04 -3.82
C ARG A 479 5.46 0.42 -5.09
N VAL A 480 4.20 0.04 -5.28
CA VAL A 480 3.37 0.43 -6.42
C VAL A 480 3.01 1.92 -6.36
N VAL A 481 2.60 2.40 -5.18
CA VAL A 481 2.20 3.80 -4.98
C VAL A 481 3.42 4.73 -4.91
N ASN A 482 4.44 4.34 -4.14
CA ASN A 482 5.68 5.09 -3.93
C ASN A 482 5.45 6.62 -3.81
N ASN A 483 6.03 7.41 -4.74
CA ASN A 483 5.98 8.88 -4.78
C ASN A 483 5.15 9.41 -5.97
N VAL A 484 4.34 8.56 -6.60
CA VAL A 484 3.60 8.91 -7.83
C VAL A 484 2.51 9.95 -7.55
N ASP A 485 1.87 9.85 -6.39
CA ASP A 485 0.87 10.81 -5.89
C ASP A 485 1.47 12.21 -5.69
N SER A 486 2.66 12.28 -5.10
CA SER A 486 3.40 13.54 -4.89
C SER A 486 3.84 14.16 -6.22
N GLN A 487 4.38 13.35 -7.14
CA GLN A 487 4.79 13.82 -8.47
C GLN A 487 3.61 14.33 -9.29
N PHE A 488 2.47 13.61 -9.27
CA PHE A 488 1.24 14.06 -9.89
C PHE A 488 0.70 15.34 -9.25
N SER A 489 0.65 15.41 -7.91
CA SER A 489 0.19 16.59 -7.19
C SER A 489 1.07 17.81 -7.47
N GLY A 490 2.39 17.64 -7.55
CA GLY A 490 3.32 18.70 -7.92
C GLY A 490 3.05 19.23 -9.33
N ALA A 491 2.97 18.32 -10.32
CA ALA A 491 2.67 18.70 -11.70
C ALA A 491 1.30 19.38 -11.85
N LEU A 492 0.29 18.96 -11.07
CA LEU A 492 -1.03 19.59 -11.07
C LEU A 492 -0.97 20.98 -10.43
N SER A 493 -0.28 21.13 -9.30
CA SER A 493 -0.08 22.43 -8.64
C SER A 493 0.64 23.42 -9.55
N ASP A 494 1.70 23.01 -10.25
CA ASP A 494 2.44 23.85 -11.21
C ASP A 494 1.51 24.35 -12.33
N MET A 495 0.64 23.48 -12.84
CA MET A 495 -0.34 23.83 -13.86
C MET A 495 -1.41 24.78 -13.32
N LEU A 496 -1.91 24.54 -12.11
CA LEU A 496 -2.89 25.41 -11.45
C LEU A 496 -2.33 26.80 -11.17
N GLU A 497 -1.06 26.90 -10.76
CA GLU A 497 -0.36 28.16 -10.53
C GLU A 497 -0.15 28.95 -11.83
N GLU A 498 0.21 28.28 -12.93
CA GLU A 498 0.30 28.90 -14.26
C GLU A 498 -1.08 29.41 -14.74
N MET A 499 -2.16 28.65 -14.51
CA MET A 499 -3.51 29.09 -14.87
C MET A 499 -4.01 30.23 -13.97
N ALA A 500 -3.71 30.20 -12.68
CA ALA A 500 -4.07 31.25 -11.73
C ALA A 500 -3.33 32.57 -12.04
N SER A 501 -2.02 32.51 -12.27
CA SER A 501 -1.23 33.69 -12.67
C SER A 501 -1.67 34.26 -14.01
N PHE A 502 -2.07 33.41 -14.97
CA PHE A 502 -2.68 33.86 -16.22
C PHE A 502 -4.02 34.59 -15.97
N ARG A 503 -4.89 34.05 -15.10
CA ARG A 503 -6.17 34.68 -14.74
C ARG A 503 -5.98 36.02 -14.02
N ASP A 504 -5.02 36.10 -13.11
CA ASP A 504 -4.76 37.35 -12.37
C ASP A 504 -4.24 38.45 -13.29
N THR A 505 -3.43 38.08 -14.29
CA THR A 505 -2.97 39.03 -15.30
C THR A 505 -4.06 39.44 -16.29
N GLU A 506 -5.22 38.78 -16.38
CA GLU A 506 -6.36 39.24 -17.21
C GLU A 506 -7.09 40.46 -16.63
N ARG A 507 -6.89 40.79 -15.36
CA ARG A 507 -7.54 41.95 -14.74
C ARG A 507 -7.00 43.25 -15.34
N ILE A 508 -7.83 43.90 -16.15
CA ILE A 508 -7.64 45.31 -16.55
C ILE A 508 -7.96 46.17 -15.33
N ASP A 509 -6.93 46.46 -14.53
CA ASP A 509 -7.02 47.29 -13.33
C ASP A 509 -6.48 48.71 -13.58
N GLY A 510 -6.63 49.59 -12.59
CA GLY A 510 -6.14 50.97 -12.69
C GLY A 510 -4.61 51.09 -12.78
N ARG A 511 -3.86 50.01 -12.53
CA ARG A 511 -2.41 49.95 -12.73
C ARG A 511 -2.10 49.64 -14.20
N PHE A 512 -2.72 48.60 -14.77
CA PHE A 512 -2.58 48.22 -16.17
C PHE A 512 -2.88 49.41 -17.10
N MET A 513 -3.98 50.13 -16.84
CA MET A 513 -4.37 51.31 -17.63
C MET A 513 -3.33 52.42 -17.59
N ARG A 514 -2.69 52.63 -16.42
CA ARG A 514 -1.65 53.66 -16.26
C ARG A 514 -0.35 53.30 -16.96
N GLU A 515 0.02 52.03 -16.95
CA GLU A 515 1.31 51.56 -17.48
C GLU A 515 1.28 51.32 -19.00
N ASN A 516 0.11 51.04 -19.59
CA ASN A 516 0.01 50.57 -20.98
C ASN A 516 -0.76 51.51 -21.92
N ILE A 517 -1.53 52.49 -21.41
CA ILE A 517 -2.35 53.38 -22.26
C ILE A 517 -1.82 54.81 -22.21
N LEU A 518 -1.56 55.37 -23.40
CA LEU A 518 -1.15 56.75 -23.61
C LEU A 518 -2.20 57.48 -24.45
N HIS A 519 -2.58 58.68 -24.03
CA HIS A 519 -3.42 59.58 -24.83
C HIS A 519 -2.59 60.76 -25.34
N LEU A 520 -2.44 60.87 -26.66
CA LEU A 520 -1.67 61.93 -27.31
C LEU A 520 -2.62 62.94 -27.97
N ASN A 521 -2.57 64.19 -27.52
CA ASN A 521 -3.30 65.28 -28.16
C ASN A 521 -2.35 66.19 -28.93
N VAL A 522 -2.53 66.24 -30.26
CA VAL A 522 -1.81 67.18 -31.13
C VAL A 522 -2.76 68.32 -31.49
N PHE A 523 -2.36 69.54 -31.18
CA PHE A 523 -3.19 70.72 -31.45
C PHE A 523 -2.31 71.92 -31.84
N TYR A 524 -2.94 72.90 -32.49
CA TYR A 524 -2.29 74.17 -32.82
C TYR A 524 -2.21 75.05 -31.57
N LYS A 525 -1.02 75.57 -31.28
CA LYS A 525 -0.77 76.35 -30.06
C LYS A 525 -1.57 77.65 -30.03
N GLU A 526 -1.62 78.33 -31.17
CA GLU A 526 -2.25 79.63 -31.38
C GLU A 526 -2.85 79.67 -32.81
N LEU A 527 -3.82 80.56 -33.06
CA LEU A 527 -4.40 80.77 -34.40
C LEU A 527 -3.48 81.65 -35.28
N SER A 528 -2.18 81.41 -35.23
CA SER A 528 -1.15 82.12 -35.96
C SER A 528 -0.39 81.15 -36.87
N TYR A 529 0.00 81.61 -38.05
CA TYR A 529 0.83 80.85 -38.98
C TYR A 529 2.02 81.70 -39.40
N GLU A 530 3.17 81.06 -39.61
CA GLU A 530 4.35 81.72 -40.11
C GLU A 530 4.39 81.59 -41.64
N GLN A 531 4.43 82.73 -42.33
CA GLN A 531 4.54 82.80 -43.78
C GLN A 531 5.89 83.40 -44.16
N ILE A 532 6.77 82.59 -44.73
CA ILE A 532 8.07 83.02 -45.22
C ILE A 532 7.96 83.28 -46.72
N THR A 533 8.12 84.54 -47.13
CA THR A 533 8.14 84.94 -48.55
C THR A 533 9.52 85.47 -48.94
N GLN A 534 10.15 84.86 -49.94
CA GLN A 534 11.38 85.40 -50.54
C GLN A 534 11.04 86.43 -51.61
N GLN A 535 11.68 87.60 -51.55
CA GLN A 535 11.55 88.68 -52.54
C GLN A 535 12.82 88.81 -53.37
N GLU A 536 12.70 89.23 -54.63
CA GLU A 536 13.83 89.43 -55.54
C GLU A 536 14.73 90.55 -55.03
N ALA A 537 15.99 90.24 -54.73
CA ALA A 537 16.91 91.19 -54.11
C ALA A 537 17.42 92.28 -55.07
N TYR A 538 17.39 92.05 -56.39
CA TYR A 538 17.92 92.97 -57.39
C TYR A 538 17.21 92.79 -58.74
N GLY A 539 16.31 93.70 -59.08
CA GLY A 539 15.52 93.64 -60.31
C GLY A 539 16.17 94.34 -61.51
N VAL A 540 15.64 94.07 -62.71
CA VAL A 540 16.13 94.65 -63.98
C VAL A 540 16.07 96.19 -63.99
N PHE A 541 15.08 96.78 -63.32
CA PHE A 541 14.99 98.24 -63.18
C PHE A 541 16.13 98.83 -62.36
N ALA A 542 16.50 98.19 -61.25
CA ALA A 542 17.65 98.61 -60.44
C ALA A 542 18.95 98.52 -61.25
N PHE A 543 19.12 97.45 -62.03
CA PHE A 543 20.26 97.27 -62.91
C PHE A 543 20.39 98.36 -63.99
N LEU A 544 19.29 98.71 -64.67
CA LEU A 544 19.30 99.76 -65.70
C LEU A 544 19.56 101.15 -65.09
N CYS A 545 19.03 101.42 -63.90
CA CYS A 545 19.32 102.64 -63.16
C CYS A 545 20.81 102.74 -62.80
N ASP A 546 21.43 101.66 -62.36
CA ASP A 546 22.86 101.66 -62.02
C ASP A 546 23.77 101.84 -63.25
N ILE A 547 23.42 101.24 -64.40
CA ILE A 547 24.12 101.46 -65.67
C ILE A 547 23.97 102.90 -66.15
N GLY A 548 22.74 103.42 -66.18
CA GLY A 548 22.46 104.79 -66.61
C GLY A 548 23.15 105.81 -65.71
N GLY A 549 23.11 105.58 -64.39
CA GLY A 549 23.82 106.40 -63.41
C GLY A 549 25.33 106.38 -63.62
N SER A 550 25.92 105.20 -63.84
CA SER A 550 27.36 105.07 -64.06
C SER A 550 27.82 105.69 -65.40
N MET A 551 27.09 105.46 -66.49
CA MET A 551 27.38 106.07 -67.81
C MET A 551 27.23 107.59 -67.78
N GLY A 552 26.17 108.10 -67.14
CA GLY A 552 25.94 109.53 -66.98
C GLY A 552 27.02 110.20 -66.14
N LEU A 553 27.49 109.55 -65.07
CA LEU A 553 28.51 110.09 -64.17
C LEU A 553 29.91 110.14 -64.81
N PHE A 554 30.33 109.05 -65.47
CA PHE A 554 31.72 108.94 -65.95
C PHE A 554 31.95 109.50 -67.36
N LEU A 555 30.98 109.39 -68.25
CA LEU A 555 31.15 109.76 -69.67
C LEU A 555 30.31 110.99 -70.05
N GLY A 556 29.41 111.45 -69.19
CA GLY A 556 28.39 112.44 -69.54
C GLY A 556 27.46 111.95 -70.66
N ALA A 557 27.44 110.64 -70.90
CA ALA A 557 26.78 110.02 -72.05
C ALA A 557 25.44 109.42 -71.62
N SER A 558 24.40 109.71 -72.40
CA SER A 558 23.09 109.07 -72.37
C SER A 558 22.94 108.01 -73.48
N VAL A 559 21.80 107.32 -73.50
CA VAL A 559 21.40 106.47 -74.63
C VAL A 559 21.42 107.23 -75.96
N ILE A 560 21.11 108.54 -75.95
CA ILE A 560 21.12 109.38 -77.16
C ILE A 560 22.53 109.49 -77.75
N THR A 561 23.54 109.69 -76.91
CA THR A 561 24.96 109.72 -77.36
C THR A 561 25.42 108.40 -77.99
N VAL A 562 24.85 107.26 -77.59
CA VAL A 562 25.16 105.97 -78.24
C VAL A 562 24.60 105.93 -79.66
N PHE A 563 23.37 106.44 -79.86
CA PHE A 563 22.78 106.58 -81.20
C PHE A 563 23.57 107.57 -82.06
N GLU A 564 24.07 108.66 -81.49
CA GLU A 564 24.85 109.67 -82.20
C GLU A 564 26.20 109.11 -82.71
N VAL A 565 26.87 108.28 -81.92
CA VAL A 565 28.08 107.56 -82.35
C VAL A 565 27.76 106.51 -83.43
N MET A 566 26.61 105.85 -83.35
CA MET A 566 26.15 104.93 -84.40
C MET A 566 25.87 105.68 -85.72
N ASP A 567 25.20 106.83 -85.67
CA ASP A 567 24.98 107.69 -86.83
C ASP A 567 26.30 108.17 -87.43
N LEU A 568 27.26 108.59 -86.61
CA LEU A 568 28.59 108.99 -87.07
C LEU A 568 29.31 107.83 -87.79
N LEU A 569 29.23 106.61 -87.25
CA LEU A 569 29.80 105.40 -87.84
C LEU A 569 29.11 105.05 -89.17
N VAL A 570 27.79 105.17 -89.26
CA VAL A 570 27.03 104.96 -90.50
C VAL A 570 27.41 106.01 -91.55
N PHE A 571 27.51 107.28 -91.17
CA PHE A 571 27.86 108.38 -92.07
C PHE A 571 29.29 108.27 -92.61
N THR A 572 30.24 107.84 -91.78
CA THR A 572 31.64 107.65 -92.20
C THR A 572 31.84 106.40 -93.07
N TYR A 573 31.08 105.32 -92.85
CA TYR A 573 31.13 104.13 -93.71
C TYR A 573 30.46 104.36 -95.08
N LEU A 574 29.36 105.12 -95.16
CA LEU A 574 28.74 105.47 -96.45
C LEU A 574 29.49 106.57 -97.22
N GLY A 575 30.08 107.55 -96.54
CA GLY A 575 30.76 108.70 -97.18
C GLY A 575 32.05 108.37 -97.94
N ARG A 576 32.74 107.27 -97.59
CA ARG A 576 33.95 106.81 -98.32
C ARG A 576 33.65 106.16 -99.68
N LEU A 577 32.38 105.94 -100.04
CA LEU A 577 32.00 105.22 -101.26
C LEU A 577 31.74 106.14 -102.48
N LEU A 578 31.64 107.47 -102.34
CA LEU A 578 30.99 108.27 -103.41
C LEU A 578 31.69 109.50 -104.04
N LEU A 579 32.89 109.99 -103.66
CA LEU A 579 33.58 110.99 -104.53
C LEU A 579 35.14 110.93 -104.54
N PRO A 580 35.81 111.18 -105.71
CA PRO A 580 37.19 110.78 -106.01
C PRO A 580 38.25 111.90 -105.92
N LYS A 581 39.54 111.50 -105.81
CA LYS A 581 40.73 112.32 -105.50
C LYS A 581 41.21 113.26 -106.65
N PRO A 582 41.84 114.41 -106.33
CA PRO A 582 42.40 115.36 -107.31
C PRO A 582 43.79 114.95 -107.84
N LYS A 583 44.15 115.44 -109.04
CA LYS A 583 45.47 115.34 -109.70
C LYS A 583 46.13 116.74 -109.80
N GLU A 584 47.46 116.75 -109.76
CA GLU A 584 48.37 117.90 -109.62
C GLU A 584 49.25 118.10 -110.89
N ASP A 585 49.71 119.36 -111.10
CA ASP A 585 50.75 119.91 -112.02
C ASP A 585 50.49 119.99 -113.56
N ARG A 586 50.88 121.01 -114.38
CA ARG A 586 51.74 122.25 -114.27
C ARG A 586 51.56 123.19 -115.51
N ALA A 587 51.77 124.51 -115.30
CA ALA A 587 52.31 125.60 -116.17
C ALA A 587 51.84 125.86 -117.64
N THR A 588 51.43 127.10 -117.97
CA THR A 588 52.07 128.08 -118.93
C THR A 588 51.25 129.38 -119.13
N GLN A 589 51.95 130.46 -119.52
CA GLN A 589 51.53 131.84 -119.85
C GLN A 589 51.21 132.02 -121.36
N VAL A 590 50.66 133.20 -121.74
CA VAL A 590 50.37 133.74 -123.11
C VAL A 590 49.02 133.27 -123.71
N ASP A 591 48.22 134.07 -124.44
CA ASP A 591 47.75 135.48 -124.43
C ASP A 591 46.99 135.64 -125.78
N PHE A 592 45.72 136.04 -125.73
CA PHE A 592 44.97 136.88 -126.68
C PHE A 592 43.55 137.09 -126.16
#